data_AF-A0A1H3WN71-F1
#
_entry.id   AF-A0A1H3WN71-F1
#
_cell.length_a   1.000
_cell.length_b   1.000
_cell.length_c   1.000
_cell.angle_alpha   90.00
_cell.angle_beta   90.00
_cell.angle_gamma   90.00
#
_symmetry.space_group_name_H-M   'P 1'
#
loop_
_entity.id
_entity.type
_entity.pdbx_description
1 polymer ?
#
loop_
_entity_poly.entity_id
_entity_poly.type
_entity_poly.pdbx_seq_one_letter_code
_entity_poly.pdbx_strand_id
1 'polypeptide(L)'
;MGLQHTNLIKRTALFLEEILLRSDHAAVQAKVVGFLGDGNVKSHVLYKNSSLYFIHQAHLLDDMSVRCDFRDRDYVRFDGQRITRIDPDYYLGAAGATTASGASFSFSLSFGESSTNNNNNNNNNNNGNNNG
;
A
#
# COMPACT_ATOMS: atom_id res chain seq x y z
N MET A 1 -18.06 20.46 14.46
CA MET A 1 -17.10 19.63 13.71
C MET A 1 -16.25 20.46 12.72
N GLY A 2 -15.54 21.52 13.15
CA GLY A 2 -15.29 22.67 12.25
C GLY A 2 -13.89 22.87 11.64
N LEU A 3 -12.81 22.30 12.18
CA LEU A 3 -11.44 22.66 11.76
C LEU A 3 -10.58 21.45 11.36
N GLN A 4 -10.67 20.34 12.09
CA GLN A 4 -9.91 19.12 11.79
C GLN A 4 -10.32 18.52 10.44
N HIS A 5 -11.64 18.46 10.19
CA HIS A 5 -12.19 17.93 8.95
C HIS A 5 -11.78 18.78 7.72
N THR A 6 -11.85 20.11 7.84
CA THR A 6 -11.42 21.04 6.78
C THR A 6 -9.94 20.90 6.45
N ASN A 7 -9.08 20.69 7.46
CA ASN A 7 -7.65 20.46 7.24
C ASN A 7 -7.39 19.11 6.55
N LEU A 8 -8.12 18.06 6.92
CA LEU A 8 -8.00 16.76 6.28
C LEU A 8 -8.38 16.82 4.79
N ILE A 9 -9.47 17.52 4.45
CA ILE A 9 -9.88 17.71 3.04
C ILE A 9 -8.76 18.37 2.22
N LYS A 10 -8.17 19.45 2.73
CA LYS A 10 -7.08 20.18 2.05
C LYS A 10 -5.83 19.31 1.88
N ARG A 11 -5.44 18.58 2.93
CA ARG A 11 -4.28 17.68 2.87
C ARG A 11 -4.51 16.51 1.92
N THR A 12 -5.74 16.01 1.88
CA THR A 12 -6.13 14.98 0.92
C THR A 12 -6.00 15.51 -0.51
N ALA A 13 -6.45 16.74 -0.78
CA ALA A 13 -6.25 17.34 -2.11
C ALA A 13 -4.77 17.40 -2.49
N LEU A 14 -3.90 17.86 -1.59
CA LEU A 14 -2.45 17.88 -1.82
C LEU A 14 -1.88 16.47 -2.09
N PHE A 15 -2.38 15.45 -1.41
CA PHE A 15 -1.99 14.06 -1.65
C PHE A 15 -2.41 13.59 -3.06
N LEU A 16 -3.62 13.93 -3.50
CA LEU A 16 -4.11 13.54 -4.83
C LEU A 16 -3.39 14.29 -5.96
N GLU A 17 -3.01 15.55 -5.72
CA GLU A 17 -2.16 16.33 -6.61
C GLU A 17 -0.74 15.73 -6.69
N GLU A 18 -0.19 15.31 -5.56
CA GLU A 18 1.14 14.68 -5.49
C GLU A 18 1.23 13.42 -6.36
N ILE A 19 0.18 12.58 -6.34
CA ILE A 19 0.10 11.38 -7.17
C ILE A 19 -0.43 11.67 -8.59
N LEU A 20 -0.57 12.94 -8.98
CA LEU A 20 -1.04 13.36 -10.30
C LEU A 20 -2.33 12.62 -10.74
N LEU A 21 -3.32 12.57 -9.85
CA LEU A 21 -4.57 11.84 -10.09
C LEU A 21 -5.30 12.40 -11.33
N ARG A 22 -5.71 11.49 -12.24
CA ARG A 22 -6.51 11.76 -13.44
C ARG A 22 -7.92 11.19 -13.39
N SER A 23 -8.17 10.26 -12.48
CA SER A 23 -9.52 9.75 -12.19
C SER A 23 -10.43 10.81 -11.56
N ASP A 24 -11.67 10.42 -11.25
CA ASP A 24 -12.64 11.28 -10.57
C ASP A 24 -12.10 11.75 -9.20
N HIS A 25 -11.56 12.97 -9.19
CA HIS A 25 -10.90 13.57 -8.04
C HIS A 25 -11.85 13.71 -6.85
N ALA A 26 -13.12 14.05 -7.10
CA ALA A 26 -14.09 14.28 -6.05
C ALA A 26 -14.46 12.96 -5.35
N ALA A 27 -14.71 11.90 -6.13
CA ALA A 27 -15.04 10.59 -5.58
C ALA A 27 -13.87 9.99 -4.78
N VAL A 28 -12.65 10.06 -5.33
CA VAL A 28 -11.44 9.56 -4.65
C VAL A 28 -11.16 10.35 -3.37
N GLN A 29 -11.25 11.68 -3.42
CA GLN A 29 -11.08 12.53 -2.24
C GLN A 29 -12.10 12.21 -1.15
N ALA A 30 -13.37 12.05 -1.51
CA ALA A 30 -14.42 11.71 -0.55
C ALA A 30 -14.13 10.36 0.14
N LYS A 31 -13.67 9.35 -0.61
CA LYS A 31 -13.30 8.05 -0.04
C LYS A 31 -12.11 8.14 0.91
N VAL A 32 -11.05 8.85 0.53
CA VAL A 32 -9.85 9.04 1.38
C VAL A 32 -10.18 9.83 2.65
N VAL A 33 -10.94 10.92 2.53
CA VAL A 33 -11.38 11.71 3.69
C VAL A 33 -12.29 10.89 4.59
N GLY A 34 -13.20 10.08 4.04
CA GLY A 34 -14.05 9.18 4.82
C GLY A 34 -13.22 8.16 5.60
N PHE A 35 -12.24 7.52 4.95
CA PHE A 35 -11.39 6.52 5.58
C PHE A 35 -10.50 7.10 6.70
N LEU A 36 -9.92 8.28 6.51
CA LEU A 36 -9.02 8.92 7.48
C LEU A 36 -9.76 9.82 8.49
N GLY A 37 -11.03 10.13 8.22
CA GLY A 37 -11.87 11.06 8.98
C GLY A 37 -12.25 10.55 10.36
N ASP A 38 -12.20 9.24 10.58
CA ASP A 38 -12.50 8.60 11.88
C ASP A 38 -11.44 8.88 12.95
N GLY A 39 -10.38 9.64 12.64
CA GLY A 39 -9.35 10.06 13.61
C GLY A 39 -8.42 8.93 14.04
N ASN A 40 -8.41 7.83 13.30
CA ASN A 40 -7.64 6.64 13.65
C ASN A 40 -6.18 6.79 13.23
N VAL A 41 -5.30 7.04 14.20
CA VAL A 41 -3.85 7.23 13.99
C VAL A 41 -3.12 6.03 13.39
N LYS A 42 -3.78 4.87 13.28
CA LYS A 42 -3.23 3.66 12.67
C LYS A 42 -3.73 3.42 11.24
N SER A 43 -4.53 4.33 10.70
CA SER A 43 -5.03 4.28 9.32
C SER A 43 -4.13 5.10 8.39
N HIS A 44 -3.83 4.56 7.22
CA HIS A 44 -3.13 5.28 6.16
C HIS A 44 -3.55 4.77 4.78
N VAL A 45 -3.39 5.63 3.78
CA VAL A 45 -3.56 5.30 2.37
C VAL A 45 -2.19 5.17 1.74
N LEU A 46 -1.97 4.12 0.97
CA LEU A 46 -0.75 3.91 0.18
C LEU A 46 -1.13 3.97 -1.30
N TYR A 47 -0.45 4.82 -2.07
CA TYR A 47 -0.46 4.78 -3.53
C TYR A 47 0.68 3.89 -4.02
N LYS A 48 0.35 2.94 -4.89
CA LYS A 48 1.32 2.09 -5.61
C LYS A 48 0.68 1.55 -6.89
N ASN A 49 1.40 1.59 -8.01
CA ASN A 49 1.00 0.97 -9.28
C ASN A 49 -0.43 1.33 -9.69
N SER A 50 -0.72 2.63 -9.81
CA SER A 50 -2.05 3.13 -10.20
C SER A 50 -3.18 2.60 -9.30
N SER A 51 -2.90 2.37 -8.02
CA SER A 51 -3.88 1.88 -7.05
C SER A 51 -3.69 2.55 -5.69
N LEU A 52 -4.80 2.79 -4.99
CA LEU A 52 -4.82 3.23 -3.60
C LEU A 52 -5.19 2.05 -2.70
N TYR A 53 -4.39 1.82 -1.66
CA TYR A 53 -4.58 0.79 -0.66
C TYR A 53 -4.93 1.45 0.67
N PHE A 54 -6.07 1.08 1.25
CA PHE A 54 -6.57 1.60 2.51
C PHE A 54 -6.20 0.64 3.64
N ILE A 55 -5.23 1.03 4.48
CA ILE A 55 -4.60 0.15 5.45
C ILE A 55 -4.92 0.63 6.86
N HIS A 56 -5.35 -0.29 7.73
CA HIS A 56 -5.58 -0.04 9.15
C HIS A 56 -4.84 -1.09 9.99
N GLN A 57 -4.03 -0.66 10.96
CA GLN A 57 -3.28 -1.60 11.83
C GLN A 57 -2.44 -2.62 11.05
N ALA A 58 -1.84 -2.21 9.93
CA ALA A 58 -1.10 -3.07 8.99
C ALA A 58 -1.94 -4.11 8.23
N HIS A 59 -3.27 -4.06 8.33
CA HIS A 59 -4.19 -4.84 7.52
C HIS A 59 -4.72 -4.02 6.36
N LEU A 60 -4.65 -4.57 5.14
CA LEU A 60 -5.35 -4.02 3.99
C LEU A 60 -6.85 -4.22 4.21
N LEU A 61 -7.61 -3.13 4.23
CA LEU A 61 -9.07 -3.16 4.37
C LEU A 61 -9.78 -3.06 3.03
N ASP A 62 -9.23 -2.27 2.12
CA ASP A 62 -9.82 -2.03 0.80
C ASP A 62 -8.74 -1.53 -0.16
N ASP A 63 -9.00 -1.65 -1.45
CA ASP A 63 -8.17 -1.08 -2.51
C ASP A 63 -9.03 -0.52 -3.65
N MET A 64 -8.46 0.39 -4.43
CA MET A 64 -9.09 0.85 -5.65
C MET A 64 -8.06 1.21 -6.70
N SER A 65 -8.35 0.83 -7.94
CA SER A 65 -7.57 1.30 -9.09
C SER A 65 -7.90 2.76 -9.39
N VAL A 66 -6.86 3.53 -9.66
CA VAL A 66 -6.93 4.95 -10.03
C VAL A 66 -6.04 5.19 -11.24
N ARG A 67 -6.39 6.14 -12.10
CA ARG A 67 -5.51 6.60 -13.18
C ARG A 67 -4.68 7.75 -12.66
N CYS A 68 -3.36 7.62 -12.74
CA CYS A 68 -2.40 8.60 -12.27
C CYS A 68 -1.24 8.68 -13.28
N ASP A 69 -0.65 9.87 -13.44
CA ASP A 69 0.59 10.06 -14.22
C ASP A 69 1.86 10.00 -13.35
N PHE A 70 1.70 9.61 -12.08
CA PHE A 70 2.82 9.46 -11.15
C PHE A 70 3.66 8.25 -11.50
N ARG A 71 4.99 8.36 -11.34
CA ARG A 71 5.94 7.32 -11.71
C ARG A 71 5.55 5.98 -11.09
N ASP A 72 5.47 4.94 -11.91
CA ASP A 72 5.02 3.59 -11.50
C ASP A 72 5.86 2.95 -10.39
N ARG A 73 7.11 3.41 -10.20
CA ARG A 73 8.04 2.86 -9.22
C ARG A 73 7.96 3.51 -7.84
N ASP A 74 7.42 4.71 -7.74
CA ASP A 74 7.43 5.47 -6.50
C ASP A 74 6.17 5.16 -5.68
N TYR A 75 6.34 4.98 -4.36
CA TYR A 75 5.23 4.75 -3.45
C TYR A 75 4.95 6.03 -2.67
N VAL A 76 3.67 6.35 -2.45
CA VAL A 76 3.29 7.53 -1.67
C VAL A 76 2.33 7.11 -0.55
N ARG A 77 2.70 7.36 0.69
CA ARG A 77 1.86 7.10 1.86
C ARG A 77 1.26 8.39 2.39
N PHE A 78 0.00 8.34 2.79
CA PHE A 78 -0.71 9.44 3.42
C PHE A 78 -1.47 8.96 4.66
N ASP A 79 -1.19 9.54 5.83
CA ASP A 79 -1.80 9.18 7.12
C ASP A 79 -2.87 10.18 7.60
N GLY A 80 -3.30 11.10 6.74
CA GLY A 80 -4.20 12.20 7.09
C GLY A 80 -3.50 13.46 7.63
N GLN A 81 -2.22 13.35 7.99
CA GLN A 81 -1.40 14.46 8.46
C GLN A 81 -0.20 14.74 7.56
N ARG A 82 0.49 13.70 7.12
CA ARG A 82 1.75 13.74 6.37
C ARG A 82 1.67 12.89 5.12
N ILE A 83 2.27 13.41 4.06
CA ILE A 83 2.50 12.71 2.81
C ILE A 83 3.97 12.28 2.83
N THR A 84 4.23 10.99 2.63
CA THR A 84 5.58 10.40 2.66
C THR A 84 5.83 9.70 1.33
N ARG A 85 6.83 10.13 0.57
CA ARG A 85 7.36 9.37 -0.56
C ARG A 85 8.25 8.25 -0.03
N ILE A 86 8.06 7.04 -0.53
CA ILE A 86 8.84 5.87 -0.19
C ILE A 86 9.52 5.46 -1.48
N ASP A 87 10.85 5.60 -1.49
CA ASP A 87 11.71 5.10 -2.55
C ASP A 87 11.99 3.62 -2.27
N PRO A 88 11.50 2.68 -3.09
CA PRO A 88 11.77 1.26 -2.88
C PRO A 88 13.24 0.90 -3.12
N ASP A 89 13.97 1.62 -3.98
CA ASP A 89 15.38 1.33 -4.28
C ASP A 89 16.25 1.54 -3.03
N TYR A 90 15.82 2.44 -2.15
CA TYR A 90 16.43 2.64 -0.84
C TYR A 90 16.44 1.36 0.04
N TYR A 91 15.44 0.49 -0.10
CA TYR A 91 15.28 -0.73 0.69
C TYR A 91 15.92 -1.98 0.07
N LEU A 92 16.28 -1.91 -1.21
CA LEU A 92 16.86 -3.01 -1.96
C LEU A 92 18.40 -3.05 -1.84
N GLY A 93 19.03 -2.02 -1.26
CA GLY A 93 20.47 -1.93 -1.06
C GLY A 93 21.26 -1.76 -2.38
N ALA A 94 22.59 -1.65 -2.28
CA ALA A 94 23.50 -1.40 -3.42
C ALA A 94 23.50 -2.46 -4.53
N ALA A 95 22.77 -3.58 -4.36
CA ALA A 95 22.51 -4.52 -5.44
C ALA A 95 21.45 -4.00 -6.44
N GLY A 96 20.62 -3.03 -6.03
CA GLY A 96 19.72 -2.26 -6.89
C GLY A 96 20.07 -0.77 -6.98
N ALA A 97 20.82 -0.22 -6.02
CA ALA A 97 21.16 1.19 -5.99
C ALA A 97 22.48 1.50 -6.74
N THR A 98 22.39 1.91 -8.01
CA THR A 98 23.13 3.12 -8.37
C THR A 98 22.39 4.30 -7.76
N THR A 99 22.90 4.76 -6.61
CA THR A 99 22.63 6.05 -5.93
C THR A 99 21.23 6.29 -5.36
N ALA A 100 21.09 6.12 -4.04
CA ALA A 100 20.69 7.19 -3.11
C ALA A 100 20.69 6.71 -1.65
N SER A 101 21.33 7.49 -0.78
CA SER A 101 21.57 7.24 0.65
C SER A 101 20.44 7.82 1.53
N GLY A 102 20.06 7.16 2.63
CA GLY A 102 19.20 7.72 3.69
C GLY A 102 18.11 6.83 4.35
N ALA A 103 18.41 6.30 5.56
CA ALA A 103 17.54 5.71 6.60
C ALA A 103 16.57 4.52 6.28
N SER A 104 16.93 3.31 6.74
CA SER A 104 16.18 2.04 6.59
C SER A 104 15.05 1.85 7.61
N PHE A 105 13.81 2.04 7.16
CA PHE A 105 12.58 1.49 7.77
C PHE A 105 12.11 0.21 7.06
N SER A 106 12.57 -0.98 7.50
CA SER A 106 12.08 -2.25 6.94
C SER A 106 10.58 -2.38 7.15
N PHE A 107 9.84 -2.38 6.05
CA PHE A 107 8.41 -2.58 6.01
C PHE A 107 8.16 -3.91 5.27
N SER A 108 7.62 -4.91 5.96
CA SER A 108 7.21 -6.19 5.38
C SER A 108 5.70 -6.18 5.14
N LEU A 109 5.23 -5.70 3.98
CA LEU A 109 3.89 -6.08 3.50
C LEU A 109 4.11 -7.49 3.01
N SER A 110 3.59 -8.46 3.76
CA SER A 110 3.26 -9.75 3.18
C SER A 110 2.13 -9.47 2.18
N PHE A 111 2.51 -9.01 0.99
CA PHE A 111 1.66 -9.22 -0.17
C PHE A 111 1.63 -10.74 -0.29
N GLY A 112 0.47 -11.33 -0.02
CA GLY A 112 0.21 -12.69 -0.42
C GLY A 112 0.47 -12.73 -1.92
N GLU A 113 1.67 -13.17 -2.28
CA GLU A 113 1.97 -13.64 -3.61
C GLU A 113 0.82 -14.59 -3.91
N SER A 114 0.03 -14.25 -4.93
CA SER A 114 -0.99 -15.16 -5.46
C SER A 114 -0.23 -16.39 -5.91
N SER A 115 0.01 -17.30 -4.98
CA SER A 115 0.75 -18.52 -5.20
C SER A 115 -0.09 -19.31 -6.17
N THR A 116 0.40 -19.36 -7.41
CA THR A 116 -0.09 -20.22 -8.46
C THR A 116 -0.38 -21.58 -7.83
N ASN A 117 -1.65 -21.96 -7.82
CA ASN A 117 -2.15 -23.21 -7.26
C ASN A 117 -1.44 -24.38 -7.95
N ASN A 118 -0.29 -24.80 -7.41
CA ASN A 118 0.41 -26.00 -7.81
C ASN A 118 -0.02 -27.11 -6.86
N ASN A 119 -1.17 -27.69 -7.16
CA ASN A 119 -1.70 -28.89 -6.52
C ASN A 119 -0.78 -30.09 -6.84
N ASN A 120 0.38 -30.15 -6.18
CA ASN A 120 1.22 -31.35 -6.13
C ASN A 120 0.77 -32.22 -4.95
N ASN A 121 -0.32 -32.95 -5.17
CA ASN A 121 -0.79 -34.00 -4.29
C ASN A 121 0.17 -35.21 -4.35
N ASN A 122 1.31 -35.10 -3.68
CA ASN A 122 2.22 -36.21 -3.44
C ASN A 122 1.74 -36.99 -2.20
N ASN A 123 0.74 -37.84 -2.41
CA ASN A 123 0.24 -38.79 -1.42
C ASN A 123 1.25 -39.93 -1.23
N ASN A 124 2.22 -39.71 -0.35
CA ASN A 124 3.18 -40.71 0.12
C ASN A 124 2.47 -41.70 1.08
N ASN A 125 1.79 -42.69 0.50
CA ASN A 125 1.20 -43.80 1.25
C ASN A 125 2.28 -44.86 1.55
N ASN A 126 2.97 -44.66 2.67
CA ASN A 126 3.85 -45.64 3.31
C ASN A 126 3.01 -46.80 3.88
N ASN A 127 2.70 -47.80 3.05
CA ASN A 127 2.14 -49.06 3.53
C ASN A 127 3.27 -50.08 3.71
N GLY A 128 3.82 -50.11 4.92
CA GLY A 128 4.72 -51.18 5.36
C GLY A 128 3.95 -52.49 5.45
N ASN A 129 4.18 -53.38 4.47
CA ASN A 129 3.78 -54.77 4.58
C ASN A 129 4.97 -55.60 5.09
N ASN A 130 5.00 -55.78 6.40
CA ASN A 130 5.81 -56.78 7.10
C ASN A 130 4.92 -57.99 7.41
N ASN A 131 5.18 -59.12 6.77
CA ASN A 131 4.83 -60.48 7.22
C ASN A 131 5.64 -61.44 6.33
N GLY A 132 6.48 -62.35 6.84
CA GLY A 132 6.20 -63.31 7.91
C GLY A 132 6.06 -64.66 7.25
#